data_AF-A0A7C6SSW3-F1
#
_entry.id   AF-A0A7C6SSW3-F1
#
_cell.length_a   1.000
_cell.length_b   1.000
_cell.length_c   1.000
_cell.angle_alpha   90.00
_cell.angle_beta   90.00
_cell.angle_gamma   90.00
#
_symmetry.space_group_name_H-M   'P 1'
#
loop_
_entity.id
_entity.type
_entity.pdbx_description
1 polymer ?
#
loop_
_entity_poly.entity_id
_entity_poly.type
_entity_poly.pdbx_seq_one_letter_code
_entity_poly.pdbx_strand_id
1 'polypeptide(L)'
;MFKQMLYAGIGLATVTKEKAEEVITDLIKKGEISTEEGKDLLSTLMNRMQEESDKLKLIIDKQVEKVISSMNLVRKSEFDKLVQKLEELENKITQIIDKKEV
;
A
#
# COMPACT_ATOMS: atom_id res chain seq x y z
N MET A 1 -13.51 14.08 9.51
CA MET A 1 -13.27 13.00 8.52
C MET A 1 -11.89 12.36 8.69
N PHE A 2 -10.78 13.00 8.30
CA PHE A 2 -9.45 12.33 8.30
C PHE A 2 -8.99 11.82 9.67
N LYS A 3 -9.12 12.63 10.73
CA LYS A 3 -8.80 12.20 12.11
C LYS A 3 -9.62 10.98 12.56
N GLN A 4 -10.91 10.93 12.25
CA GLN A 4 -11.78 9.80 12.62
C GLN A 4 -11.40 8.53 11.86
N MET A 5 -11.05 8.65 10.57
CA MET A 5 -10.56 7.54 9.77
C MET A 5 -9.21 7.02 10.29
N LEU A 6 -8.32 7.91 10.73
CA LEU A 6 -7.05 7.55 11.36
C LEU A 6 -7.27 6.81 12.69
N TYR A 7 -8.14 7.34 13.56
CA TYR A 7 -8.46 6.69 14.84
C TYR A 7 -9.14 5.33 14.66
N ALA A 8 -10.04 5.21 13.68
CA ALA A 8 -10.66 3.93 13.32
C ALA A 8 -9.61 2.94 12.76
N GLY A 9 -8.69 3.43 11.93
CA GLY A 9 -7.58 2.63 11.40
C GLY A 9 -6.65 2.12 12.50
N ILE A 10 -6.32 2.96 13.49
CA ILE A 10 -5.52 2.56 14.66
C ILE A 10 -6.27 1.52 15.50
N GLY A 11 -7.56 1.73 15.74
CA GLY A 11 -8.40 0.79 16.50
C GLY A 11 -8.53 -0.58 15.82
N LEU A 12 -8.71 -0.59 14.50
CA LEU A 12 -8.76 -1.83 13.71
C LEU A 12 -7.39 -2.50 13.56
N ALA A 13 -6.31 -1.72 13.42
CA ALA A 13 -4.95 -2.25 13.38
C ALA A 13 -4.50 -2.87 14.73
N THR A 14 -5.19 -2.57 15.83
CA THR A 14 -4.96 -3.20 17.13
C THR A 14 -5.49 -4.65 17.17
N VAL A 15 -6.39 -5.02 16.25
CA VAL A 15 -6.84 -6.41 16.09
C VAL A 15 -5.76 -7.19 15.36
N THR A 16 -4.82 -7.75 16.12
CA THR A 16 -3.77 -8.62 15.58
C THR A 16 -4.17 -10.09 15.67
N LYS A 17 -3.38 -10.94 15.02
CA LYS A 17 -3.53 -12.39 15.11
C LYS A 17 -3.49 -12.86 16.57
N GLU A 18 -2.58 -12.33 17.36
CA GLU A 18 -2.44 -12.66 18.78
C GLU A 18 -3.70 -12.31 19.57
N LYS A 19 -4.33 -11.16 19.27
CA LYS A 19 -5.57 -10.77 19.95
C LYS A 19 -6.74 -11.66 19.58
N ALA A 20 -6.84 -12.07 18.33
CA ALA A 20 -7.85 -13.03 17.89
C ALA A 20 -7.66 -14.41 18.54
N GLU A 21 -6.41 -14.89 18.62
CA GLU A 21 -6.05 -16.13 19.31
C GLU A 21 -6.40 -16.09 20.80
N GLU A 22 -6.13 -14.98 21.49
CA GLU A 22 -6.46 -14.78 22.90
C GLU A 22 -7.97 -14.87 23.13
N VAL A 23 -8.77 -14.16 22.33
CA VAL A 23 -10.24 -14.15 22.44
C VAL A 23 -10.81 -15.55 22.19
N ILE A 24 -10.35 -16.24 21.14
CA ILE A 24 -10.80 -17.61 20.84
C ILE A 24 -10.41 -18.57 21.95
N THR A 25 -9.19 -18.45 22.48
CA THR A 25 -8.71 -19.28 23.58
C THR A 25 -9.57 -19.08 24.84
N ASP A 26 -10.00 -17.85 25.11
CA ASP A 26 -10.87 -17.57 26.26
C ASP A 26 -12.29 -18.13 26.07
N LEU A 27 -12.82 -18.14 24.84
CA LEU A 27 -14.09 -18.80 24.54
C LEU A 27 -14.01 -20.32 24.76
N ILE A 28 -12.89 -20.95 24.37
CA ILE A 28 -12.63 -22.38 24.63
C ILE A 28 -12.57 -22.65 26.14
N LYS A 29 -11.83 -21.83 26.90
CA LYS A 29 -11.71 -21.98 28.37
C LYS A 29 -13.04 -21.86 29.09
N LYS A 30 -13.92 -20.98 28.62
CA LYS A 30 -15.27 -20.79 29.15
C LYS A 30 -16.23 -21.94 28.76
N GLY A 31 -15.79 -22.83 27.87
CA GLY A 31 -16.63 -23.90 27.32
C GLY A 31 -17.71 -23.39 26.37
N GLU A 32 -17.57 -22.17 25.85
CA GLU A 32 -18.53 -21.58 24.89
C GLU A 32 -18.36 -22.18 23.50
N ILE A 33 -17.15 -22.65 23.17
CA ILE A 33 -16.83 -23.35 21.92
C ILE A 33 -15.85 -24.49 22.19
N SER A 34 -15.86 -25.50 21.32
CA SER A 34 -14.86 -26.57 21.33
C SER A 34 -13.51 -26.10 20.77
N THR A 35 -12.45 -26.85 21.08
CA THR A 35 -11.11 -26.60 20.55
C THR A 35 -11.05 -26.69 19.02
N GLU A 36 -11.88 -27.54 18.43
CA GLU A 36 -11.94 -27.73 16.97
C GLU A 36 -12.64 -26.57 16.29
N GLU A 37 -13.79 -26.12 16.83
CA GLU A 37 -14.48 -24.91 16.38
C GLU A 37 -13.60 -23.67 16.51
N GLY A 38 -12.85 -23.52 17.61
CA GLY A 38 -11.94 -22.40 17.80
C GLY A 38 -10.83 -22.34 16.73
N LYS A 39 -10.26 -23.49 16.35
CA LYS A 39 -9.26 -23.54 15.27
C LYS A 39 -9.84 -23.17 13.91
N ASP A 40 -11.04 -23.66 13.60
CA ASP A 40 -11.72 -23.35 12.34
C ASP A 40 -12.12 -21.86 12.25
N LEU A 41 -12.60 -21.30 13.36
CA LEU A 41 -12.92 -19.88 13.48
C LEU A 41 -11.68 -19.01 13.29
N LEU A 42 -10.55 -19.36 13.92
CA LEU A 42 -9.30 -18.62 13.77
C LEU A 42 -8.83 -18.65 12.31
N SER A 43 -8.82 -19.84 11.68
CA SER A 43 -8.43 -20.02 10.28
C SER A 43 -9.30 -19.16 9.35
N THR A 44 -10.62 -19.25 9.50
CA THR A 44 -11.58 -18.49 8.70
C THR A 44 -11.40 -16.98 8.86
N LEU A 45 -11.17 -16.53 10.09
CA LEU A 45 -10.96 -15.11 10.39
C LEU A 45 -9.66 -14.59 9.77
N MET A 46 -8.57 -15.36 9.85
CA MET A 46 -7.29 -15.00 9.22
C MET A 46 -7.39 -14.96 7.70
N ASN A 47 -8.03 -15.95 7.07
CA ASN A 47 -8.22 -15.98 5.62
C ASN A 47 -9.04 -14.78 5.13
N ARG A 48 -10.14 -14.47 5.82
CA ARG A 48 -10.98 -13.33 5.48
C ARG A 48 -10.25 -12.00 5.67
N MET A 49 -9.45 -11.88 6.73
CA MET A 49 -8.66 -10.67 6.98
C MET A 49 -7.62 -10.44 5.87
N GLN A 50 -7.00 -11.51 5.37
CA GLN A 50 -6.07 -11.45 4.25
C GLN A 50 -6.78 -10.98 2.96
N GLU A 51 -7.91 -11.59 2.60
CA GLU A 51 -8.68 -11.18 1.41
C GLU A 51 -9.11 -9.71 1.46
N GLU A 52 -9.62 -9.26 2.61
CA GLU A 52 -10.06 -7.86 2.77
C GLU A 52 -8.89 -6.88 2.76
N SER A 53 -7.72 -7.28 3.29
CA SER A 53 -6.49 -6.48 3.22
C SER A 53 -6.01 -6.30 1.78
N ASP A 54 -6.07 -7.36 0.96
CA ASP A 54 -5.67 -7.31 -0.44
C ASP A 54 -6.63 -6.45 -1.28
N LYS A 55 -7.95 -6.57 -1.04
CA LYS A 55 -8.96 -5.68 -1.67
C LYS A 55 -8.73 -4.23 -1.28
N LEU A 56 -8.48 -3.96 0.01
CA LEU A 56 -8.23 -2.61 0.51
C LEU A 56 -6.99 -2.01 -0.15
N LYS A 57 -5.91 -2.78 -0.28
CA LYS A 57 -4.68 -2.34 -0.96
C LYS A 57 -4.94 -1.93 -2.41
N LEU A 58 -5.70 -2.73 -3.16
CA LEU A 58 -6.09 -2.39 -4.55
C LEU A 58 -6.90 -1.09 -4.64
N ILE A 59 -7.82 -0.87 -3.69
CA ILE A 59 -8.62 0.36 -3.62
C ILE A 59 -7.72 1.56 -3.33
N ILE A 60 -6.82 1.43 -2.35
CA ILE A 60 -5.86 2.48 -1.98
C ILE A 60 -4.96 2.81 -3.18
N ASP A 61 -4.37 1.81 -3.83
CA ASP A 61 -3.48 2.00 -4.97
C ASP A 61 -4.19 2.74 -6.12
N LYS A 62 -5.41 2.32 -6.48
CA LYS A 62 -6.24 3.02 -7.48
C LYS A 62 -6.56 4.45 -7.07
N GLN A 63 -6.91 4.66 -5.80
CA GLN A 63 -7.30 5.98 -5.31
C GLN A 63 -6.10 6.94 -5.29
N VAL A 64 -4.92 6.45 -4.89
CA VAL A 64 -3.66 7.18 -4.94
C VAL A 64 -3.27 7.49 -6.38
N GLU A 65 -3.34 6.52 -7.29
CA GLU A 65 -3.05 6.74 -8.71
C GLU A 65 -3.99 7.78 -9.33
N LYS A 66 -5.28 7.76 -8.99
CA LYS A 66 -6.26 8.77 -9.42
C LYS A 66 -5.91 10.16 -8.89
N VAL A 67 -5.53 10.28 -7.61
CA VAL A 67 -5.12 11.55 -7.01
C VAL A 67 -3.86 12.09 -7.69
N ILE A 68 -2.83 11.25 -7.83
CA ILE A 68 -1.57 11.62 -8.49
C ILE A 68 -1.80 12.04 -9.94
N SER A 69 -2.71 11.37 -10.67
CA SER A 69 -3.02 11.72 -12.06
C SER A 69 -3.91 12.97 -12.19
N SER A 70 -4.74 13.26 -11.17
CA SER A 70 -5.60 14.45 -11.14
C SER A 70 -4.87 15.71 -10.72
N MET A 71 -3.82 15.56 -9.91
CA MET A 71 -2.82 16.59 -9.70
C MET A 71 -1.87 16.52 -10.89
N ASN A 72 -1.40 17.65 -11.44
CA ASN A 72 -0.53 17.63 -12.61
C ASN A 72 0.92 17.19 -12.23
N LEU A 73 1.05 16.09 -11.48
CA LEU A 73 2.26 15.57 -10.87
C LEU A 73 2.86 14.51 -11.80
N VAL A 74 4.09 14.75 -12.25
CA VAL A 74 4.87 13.79 -13.03
C VAL A 74 5.44 12.70 -12.14
N ARG A 75 5.45 11.45 -12.62
CA ARG A 75 6.12 10.36 -11.92
C ARG A 75 7.63 10.63 -11.93
N LYS A 76 8.34 10.24 -10.86
CA LYS A 76 9.81 10.41 -10.79
C LYS A 76 10.53 9.79 -12.00
N SER A 77 10.11 8.61 -12.43
CA SER A 77 10.69 7.95 -13.61
C SER A 77 10.48 8.70 -14.92
N GLU A 78 9.39 9.47 -15.05
CA GLU A 78 9.14 10.32 -16.21
C GLU A 78 10.00 11.58 -16.15
N PHE A 79 10.18 12.14 -14.95
CA PHE A 79 11.10 13.25 -14.71
C PHE A 79 12.56 12.85 -15.02
N ASP A 80 13.02 11.70 -14.54
CA ASP A 80 14.38 11.21 -14.79
C ASP A 80 14.64 10.99 -16.30
N LYS A 81 13.65 10.48 -17.04
CA LYS A 81 13.73 10.38 -18.52
C LYS A 81 13.84 11.75 -19.19
N LEU A 82 13.20 12.77 -18.64
CA LEU A 82 13.27 14.13 -19.17
C LEU A 82 14.67 14.72 -18.93
N VAL A 83 15.24 14.50 -17.74
CA VAL A 83 16.61 14.90 -17.40
C VAL A 83 17.61 14.24 -18.34
N GLN A 84 17.51 12.93 -18.57
CA GLN A 84 18.41 12.22 -19.48
C GLN A 84 18.34 12.75 -20.91
N LYS A 85 17.13 13.05 -21.42
CA LYS A 85 16.97 13.68 -22.74
C LYS A 85 17.57 15.08 -22.79
N LEU A 86 17.50 15.83 -21.69
CA LEU A 86 18.10 17.16 -21.59
C LEU A 86 19.63 17.06 -21.71
N GLU A 87 20.26 16.15 -20.97
CA GLU A 87 21.70 15.88 -21.04
C GLU A 87 22.14 15.45 -22.45
N GLU A 88 21.36 14.59 -23.12
CA GLU A 88 21.64 14.21 -24.51
C GLU A 88 21.58 15.41 -25.48
N LEU A 89 20.61 16.31 -25.29
CA LEU A 89 20.50 17.52 -26.09
C LEU A 89 21.66 18.48 -25.82
N GLU A 90 22.02 18.70 -24.56
CA GLU A 90 23.16 19.53 -24.16
C GLU A 90 24.45 19.02 -24.81
N ASN A 91 24.71 17.72 -24.72
CA ASN A 91 25.87 17.10 -25.37
C ASN A 91 25.86 17.28 -26.89
N LYS A 92 24.71 17.12 -27.56
CA LYS A 92 24.59 17.36 -29.01
C LYS A 92 24.85 18.81 -29.38
N ILE A 93 24.35 19.76 -28.58
CA ILE A 93 24.58 21.20 -28.80
C ILE A 93 26.07 21.52 -28.67
N THR A 94 26.74 21.02 -27.62
CA THR A 94 28.19 21.21 -27.44
C THR A 94 28.98 20.65 -28.64
N GLN A 95 28.65 19.44 -29.11
CA GLN A 95 29.29 18.88 -30.31
C GLN A 95 29.07 19.70 -31.58
N ILE A 96 27.92 20.35 -31.72
CA ILE A 96 27.63 21.23 -32.86
C ILE A 96 28.44 22.53 -32.75
N ILE A 97 28.58 23.09 -31.55
CA ILE A 97 29.38 24.28 -31.30
C ILE A 97 30.87 24.00 -31.57
N ASP A 98 31.41 22.91 -31.03
CA ASP A 98 32.81 22.51 -31.24
C ASP A 98 33.13 22.26 -32.72
N LYS A 99 32.17 21.70 -33.49
CA LYS A 99 32.34 21.51 -34.94
C LYS A 99 32.27 22.81 -35.77
N LYS A 100 31.82 23.91 -35.18
CA LYS A 100 31.65 25.20 -35.87
C LYS A 100 32.82 26.15 -35.66
N GLU A 101 33.68 25.89 -34.67
CA GLU A 101 34.93 26.62 -34.40
C GLU A 101 36.17 26.01 -35.08
N VAL A 102 36.00 24.92 -35.85
CA VAL A 102 37.04 24.29 -36.70
C VAL A 102 36.84 24.63 -38.17
#